data_AF-A0A3B8RNH8-F1
#
_entry.id   AF-A0A3B8RNH8-F1
#
_cell.length_a   1.000
_cell.length_b   1.000
_cell.length_c   1.000
_cell.angle_alpha   90.00
_cell.angle_beta   90.00
_cell.angle_gamma   90.00
#
_symmetry.space_group_name_H-M   'P 1'
#
loop_
_entity.id
_entity.type
_entity.pdbx_description
1 polymer ?
#
loop_
_entity_poly.entity_id
_entity_poly.type
_entity_poly.pdbx_seq_one_letter_code
_entity_poly.pdbx_strand_id
1 'polypeptide(L)'
;MRVYKKIVSLAGFLVFFLFLIEIELRGGEHVLGLFGSRRIQVSEANGYSVYCFGDSYTFGDGAMPKDSYPRQLEKLLNNNDDKARIRFRVFNLGIPGMNSSQALLFMKHILAKYAKPDLIIIRVGVNDCWNFADTNFYLHLPLGHLVQGG
;
A
#
# COMPACT_ATOMS: atom_id res chain seq x y z
N MET A 1 28.93 22.08 37.98
CA MET A 1 28.35 20.73 38.16
C MET A 1 26.82 20.64 38.09
N ARG A 2 26.05 21.62 38.58
CA ARG A 2 24.56 21.56 38.62
C ARG A 2 23.88 21.67 37.24
N VAL A 3 24.43 22.48 36.33
CA VAL A 3 23.91 22.67 34.97
C VAL A 3 24.10 21.40 34.12
N TYR A 4 25.28 20.79 34.16
CA TYR A 4 25.57 19.53 33.47
C TYR A 4 24.58 18.41 33.83
N LYS A 5 24.29 18.23 35.13
CA LYS A 5 23.31 17.23 35.58
C LYS A 5 21.89 17.49 35.03
N LYS A 6 21.48 18.76 34.92
CA LYS A 6 20.18 19.13 34.33
C LYS A 6 20.13 18.82 32.82
N ILE A 7 21.21 19.10 32.09
CA ILE A 7 21.29 18.82 30.65
C ILE A 7 21.23 17.31 30.40
N VAL A 8 22.00 16.51 31.15
CA VAL A 8 21.98 15.05 31.02
C VAL A 8 20.60 14.47 31.35
N SER A 9 19.94 14.99 32.39
CA SER A 9 18.59 14.57 32.75
C SER A 9 17.56 14.91 31.67
N LEU A 10 17.65 16.09 31.04
CA LEU A 10 16.75 16.49 29.96
C LEU A 10 16.98 15.65 28.70
N ALA A 11 18.24 15.39 28.33
CA ALA A 11 18.58 14.53 27.21
C ALA A 11 18.07 13.09 27.43
N GLY A 12 18.24 12.55 28.65
CA GLY A 12 17.70 11.24 29.01
C GLY A 12 16.18 11.17 28.89
N PHE A 13 15.48 12.22 29.36
CA PHE A 13 14.02 12.31 29.22
C PHE A 13 13.59 12.38 27.75
N LEU A 14 14.27 13.18 26.93
CA LEU A 14 13.99 13.28 25.50
C LEU A 14 14.15 11.94 24.79
N VAL A 15 15.26 11.23 25.04
CA VAL A 15 15.52 9.90 24.45
C VAL A 15 14.45 8.91 24.88
N PHE A 16 14.09 8.89 26.17
CA PHE A 16 13.02 8.02 26.68
C PHE A 16 11.67 8.33 26.01
N PHE A 17 11.34 9.60 25.85
CA PHE A 17 10.10 10.03 25.20
C PHE A 17 10.05 9.65 23.71
N LEU A 18 11.16 9.79 22.99
CA LEU A 18 11.27 9.32 21.59
C LEU A 18 11.11 7.79 21.49
N PHE A 19 11.67 7.04 22.44
CA PHE A 19 11.47 5.59 22.52
C PHE A 19 10.00 5.22 22.76
N LEU A 20 9.29 5.94 23.62
CA LEU A 20 7.87 5.71 23.86
C LEU A 20 7.04 5.99 22.61
N ILE A 21 7.29 7.10 21.91
CA ILE A 21 6.63 7.43 20.64
C ILE A 21 6.84 6.31 19.61
N GLU A 22 8.07 5.83 19.46
CA GLU A 22 8.38 4.75 18.51
C GLU A 22 7.64 3.46 18.85
N ILE A 23 7.57 3.10 20.13
CA ILE A 23 6.82 1.91 20.60
C ILE A 23 5.33 2.07 20.29
N GLU A 24 4.76 3.25 20.54
CA GLU A 24 3.35 3.53 20.25
C GLU A 24 3.05 3.48 18.75
N LEU A 25 3.91 4.07 17.91
CA LEU A 25 3.78 4.03 16.46
C LEU A 25 3.86 2.59 15.91
N ARG A 26 4.87 1.82 16.31
CA ARG A 26 5.01 0.40 15.91
C ARG A 26 3.88 -0.48 16.45
N GLY A 27 3.43 -0.20 17.66
CA GLY A 27 2.27 -0.86 18.27
C GLY A 27 1.01 -0.59 17.47
N GLY A 28 0.80 0.66 17.06
CA GLY A 28 -0.30 1.09 16.19
C GLY A 28 -0.31 0.35 14.86
N GLU A 29 0.84 0.18 14.20
CA GLU A 29 0.97 -0.61 12.97
C GLU A 29 0.57 -2.08 13.17
N HIS A 30 1.06 -2.73 14.24
CA HIS A 30 0.71 -4.12 14.53
C HIS A 30 -0.79 -4.30 14.82
N VAL A 31 -1.38 -3.38 15.59
CA VAL A 31 -2.81 -3.38 15.91
C VAL A 31 -3.64 -3.14 14.63
N LEU A 32 -3.27 -2.17 13.80
CA LEU A 32 -3.89 -1.95 12.51
C LEU A 32 -3.69 -3.13 11.54
N GLY A 33 -2.59 -3.87 11.61
CA GLY A 33 -2.43 -5.12 10.85
C GLY A 33 -3.44 -6.20 11.27
N LEU A 34 -3.73 -6.30 12.57
CA LEU A 34 -4.70 -7.25 13.13
C LEU A 34 -6.16 -6.86 12.80
N PHE A 35 -6.51 -5.57 12.86
CA PHE A 35 -7.88 -5.09 12.60
C PHE A 35 -8.14 -4.66 11.15
N GLY A 36 -7.10 -4.20 10.46
CA GLY A 36 -7.08 -3.68 9.09
C GLY A 36 -6.71 -4.73 8.06
N SER A 37 -6.71 -6.01 8.43
CA SER A 37 -6.76 -7.13 7.50
C SER A 37 -8.09 -7.07 6.72
N ARG A 38 -8.20 -6.10 5.80
CA ARG A 38 -9.26 -6.06 4.80
C ARG A 38 -9.11 -7.39 4.08
N ARG A 39 -10.01 -8.33 4.37
CA ARG A 39 -10.01 -9.61 3.67
C ARG A 39 -10.12 -9.25 2.20
N ILE A 40 -9.04 -9.49 1.46
CA ILE A 40 -9.02 -9.42 0.02
C ILE A 40 -9.97 -10.53 -0.42
N GLN A 41 -11.24 -10.16 -0.58
CA GLN A 41 -12.28 -11.05 -1.06
C GLN A 41 -12.21 -11.04 -2.58
N VAL A 42 -11.11 -11.58 -3.09
CA VAL A 42 -11.04 -11.98 -4.48
C VAL A 42 -11.71 -13.35 -4.56
N SER A 43 -13.01 -13.36 -4.85
CA SER A 43 -13.72 -14.59 -5.20
C SER A 43 -13.50 -14.90 -6.67
N GLU A 44 -13.69 -16.17 -7.06
CA GLU A 44 -13.90 -16.48 -8.48
C GLU A 44 -15.03 -15.59 -8.99
N ALA A 45 -14.72 -14.79 -10.00
CA ALA A 45 -15.68 -13.86 -10.56
C ALA A 45 -16.52 -14.62 -11.59
N ASN A 46 -17.81 -14.81 -11.31
CA ASN A 46 -18.79 -14.99 -12.38
C ASN A 46 -18.94 -13.64 -13.10
N GLY A 47 -18.12 -13.41 -14.13
CA GLY A 47 -18.07 -12.17 -14.90
C GLY A 47 -16.66 -11.70 -15.24
N TYR A 48 -16.54 -10.48 -15.77
CA TYR A 48 -15.25 -9.87 -16.13
C TYR A 48 -14.62 -9.20 -14.91
N SER A 49 -13.43 -9.66 -14.55
CA SER A 49 -12.72 -9.30 -13.33
C SER A 49 -11.61 -8.28 -13.60
N VAL A 50 -11.61 -7.20 -12.81
CA VAL A 50 -10.65 -6.10 -12.91
C VAL A 50 -9.93 -5.92 -11.58
N TYR A 51 -8.62 -6.07 -11.55
CA TYR A 51 -7.81 -5.85 -10.34
C TYR A 51 -7.16 -4.47 -10.41
N CYS A 52 -7.46 -3.61 -9.45
CA CYS A 52 -6.86 -2.28 -9.32
C CYS A 52 -5.79 -2.31 -8.23
N PHE A 53 -4.52 -2.34 -8.62
CA PHE A 53 -3.39 -2.23 -7.71
C PHE A 53 -2.91 -0.79 -7.59
N GLY A 54 -2.39 -0.42 -6.42
CA GLY A 54 -1.78 0.88 -6.25
C GLY A 54 -1.58 1.32 -4.82
N ASP A 55 -1.46 2.63 -4.66
CA ASP A 55 -1.23 3.30 -3.39
C ASP A 55 -2.52 3.84 -2.76
N SER A 56 -2.41 4.91 -1.96
CA SER A 56 -3.51 5.61 -1.31
C SER A 56 -4.55 6.12 -2.30
N TYR A 57 -4.15 6.48 -3.53
CA TYR A 57 -5.09 6.91 -4.56
C TYR A 57 -5.98 5.77 -5.05
N THR A 58 -5.44 4.56 -5.16
CA THR A 58 -6.23 3.37 -5.51
C THR A 58 -7.08 2.90 -4.34
N PHE A 59 -6.52 2.95 -3.13
CA PHE A 59 -7.25 2.66 -1.90
C PHE A 59 -8.48 3.56 -1.76
N GLY A 60 -8.35 4.84 -2.16
CA GLY A 60 -9.38 5.87 -2.04
C GLY A 60 -9.24 6.64 -0.73
N ASP A 61 -8.00 6.91 -0.30
CA ASP A 61 -7.75 7.70 0.90
C ASP A 61 -8.32 9.12 0.77
N GLY A 62 -8.94 9.61 1.84
CA GLY A 62 -9.73 10.85 1.82
C GLY A 62 -11.12 10.75 1.17
N ALA A 63 -11.48 9.61 0.56
CA ALA A 63 -12.83 9.35 0.06
C ALA A 63 -13.59 8.36 0.97
N MET A 64 -14.92 8.39 0.93
CA MET A 64 -15.68 7.28 1.53
C MET A 64 -15.39 5.99 0.74
N PRO A 65 -15.39 4.80 1.36
CA PRO A 65 -15.09 3.54 0.66
C PRO A 65 -15.92 3.30 -0.61
N LYS A 66 -17.17 3.80 -0.61
CA LYS A 66 -18.12 3.71 -1.74
C LYS A 66 -17.78 4.61 -2.94
N ASP A 67 -16.85 5.55 -2.75
CA ASP A 67 -16.49 6.62 -3.68
C ASP A 67 -15.04 6.50 -4.17
N SER A 68 -14.29 5.48 -3.73
CA SER A 68 -12.99 5.14 -4.34
C SER A 68 -13.13 4.91 -5.85
N TYR A 69 -12.11 5.29 -6.63
CA TYR A 69 -12.18 5.17 -8.10
C TYR A 69 -12.47 3.74 -8.57
N PRO A 70 -11.93 2.65 -7.97
CA PRO A 70 -12.26 1.29 -8.40
C PRO A 70 -13.75 0.98 -8.19
N ARG A 71 -14.36 1.52 -7.14
CA ARG A 71 -15.80 1.36 -6.89
C ARG A 71 -16.65 2.19 -7.85
N GLN A 72 -16.22 3.40 -8.19
CA GLN A 72 -16.88 4.19 -9.22
C GLN A 72 -16.77 3.52 -10.59
N LEU A 73 -15.60 2.96 -10.93
CA LEU A 73 -15.39 2.19 -12.15
C LEU A 73 -16.34 1.00 -12.22
N GLU A 74 -16.48 0.22 -11.14
CA GLU A 74 -17.44 -0.90 -11.10
C GLU A 74 -18.88 -0.44 -11.33
N LYS A 75 -19.29 0.67 -10.71
CA LYS A 75 -20.62 1.25 -10.91
C LYS A 75 -20.80 1.63 -12.37
N LEU A 76 -19.89 2.41 -12.94
CA LEU A 76 -19.97 2.89 -14.32
C LEU A 76 -20.01 1.75 -15.34
N LEU A 77 -19.17 0.72 -15.17
CA LEU A 77 -19.14 -0.45 -16.06
C LEU A 77 -20.44 -1.27 -16.02
N ASN A 78 -21.12 -1.27 -14.87
CA ASN A 78 -22.39 -1.97 -14.69
C ASN A 78 -23.63 -1.06 -14.85
N ASN A 79 -23.46 0.25 -15.12
CA ASN A 79 -24.56 1.22 -15.25
C ASN A 79 -25.06 1.37 -16.70
N ASN A 80 -24.55 0.57 -17.64
CA ASN A 80 -25.06 0.56 -19.00
C ASN A 80 -26.33 -0.31 -19.07
N ASP A 81 -27.47 0.33 -19.34
CA ASP A 81 -28.78 -0.31 -19.56
C ASP A 81 -28.83 -1.21 -20.81
N ASP A 82 -27.79 -1.18 -21.65
CA ASP A 82 -27.72 -1.92 -22.90
C ASP A 82 -26.94 -3.23 -22.77
N LYS A 83 -27.69 -4.35 -22.73
CA LYS A 83 -27.39 -5.67 -23.35
C LYS A 83 -26.07 -6.39 -23.02
N ALA A 84 -25.17 -5.86 -22.20
CA ALA A 84 -23.98 -6.55 -21.78
C ALA A 84 -24.35 -7.66 -20.79
N ARG A 85 -24.38 -8.91 -21.25
CA ARG A 85 -24.49 -10.12 -20.40
C ARG A 85 -23.33 -10.27 -19.40
N ILE A 86 -22.31 -9.44 -19.50
CA ILE A 86 -21.08 -9.54 -18.73
C ILE A 86 -21.19 -8.64 -17.52
N ARG A 87 -21.22 -9.26 -16.34
CA ARG A 87 -21.13 -8.57 -15.05
C ARG A 87 -19.68 -8.18 -14.79
N PHE A 88 -19.41 -6.91 -14.52
CA PHE A 88 -18.06 -6.47 -14.14
C PHE A 88 -17.87 -6.55 -12.63
N ARG A 89 -16.72 -7.08 -12.20
CA ARG A 89 -16.27 -7.13 -10.80
C ARG A 89 -14.95 -6.41 -10.68
N VAL A 90 -14.90 -5.33 -9.90
CA VAL A 90 -13.67 -4.54 -9.71
C VAL A 90 -13.17 -4.70 -8.29
N PHE A 91 -11.95 -5.18 -8.15
CA PHE A 91 -11.29 -5.41 -6.86
C PHE A 91 -10.33 -4.28 -6.57
N ASN A 92 -10.59 -3.55 -5.48
CA ASN A 92 -9.68 -2.53 -4.98
C ASN A 92 -8.58 -3.17 -4.14
N LEU A 93 -7.38 -3.22 -4.70
CA LEU A 93 -6.15 -3.76 -4.10
C LEU A 93 -5.13 -2.64 -3.86
N GLY A 94 -5.60 -1.40 -3.66
CA GLY A 94 -4.74 -0.30 -3.26
C GLY A 94 -4.33 -0.41 -1.80
N ILE A 95 -3.07 -0.10 -1.49
CA ILE A 95 -2.56 -0.07 -0.12
C ILE A 95 -1.81 1.27 0.07
N PRO A 96 -2.26 2.14 0.99
CA PRO A 96 -1.61 3.43 1.24
C PRO A 96 -0.12 3.29 1.53
N GLY A 97 0.67 4.23 1.01
CA GLY A 97 2.12 4.28 1.23
C GLY A 97 2.95 3.34 0.35
N MET A 98 2.35 2.38 -0.38
CA MET A 98 3.13 1.48 -1.25
C MET A 98 3.89 2.24 -2.35
N ASN A 99 5.16 1.90 -2.52
CA ASN A 99 5.95 2.26 -3.70
C ASN A 99 5.79 1.21 -4.82
N SER A 100 6.38 1.48 -6.00
CA SER A 100 6.27 0.58 -7.16
C SER A 100 6.86 -0.83 -6.93
N SER A 101 7.93 -0.95 -6.13
CA SER A 101 8.56 -2.25 -5.83
C SER A 101 7.66 -3.11 -4.95
N GLN A 102 7.07 -2.51 -3.92
CA GLN A 102 6.10 -3.15 -3.02
C GLN A 102 4.82 -3.55 -3.77
N ALA A 103 4.30 -2.66 -4.64
CA ALA A 103 3.13 -2.96 -5.46
C ALA A 103 3.37 -4.16 -6.40
N LEU A 104 4.56 -4.27 -7.00
CA LEU A 104 4.94 -5.42 -7.83
C LEU A 104 4.99 -6.73 -7.03
N LEU A 105 5.61 -6.72 -5.85
CA LEU A 105 5.69 -7.90 -4.98
C LEU A 105 4.29 -8.34 -4.52
N PHE A 106 3.46 -7.40 -4.10
CA PHE A 106 2.09 -7.66 -3.69
C PHE A 106 1.24 -8.19 -4.86
N MET A 107 1.36 -7.60 -6.05
CA MET A 107 0.67 -8.10 -7.25
C MET A 107 1.08 -9.55 -7.57
N LYS A 108 2.38 -9.87 -7.52
CA LYS A 108 2.85 -11.26 -7.70
C LYS A 108 2.23 -12.21 -6.67
N HIS A 109 2.17 -11.80 -5.40
CA HIS A 109 1.55 -12.60 -4.35
C HIS A 109 0.06 -12.84 -4.60
N ILE A 110 -0.70 -11.81 -4.99
CA ILE A 110 -2.13 -11.94 -5.29
C ILE A 110 -2.36 -12.83 -6.51
N LEU A 111 -1.63 -12.61 -7.59
CA LEU A 111 -1.78 -13.41 -8.82
C LEU A 111 -1.35 -14.87 -8.65
N ALA A 112 -0.49 -15.18 -7.69
CA ALA A 112 -0.12 -16.55 -7.35
C ALA A 112 -1.17 -17.26 -6.48
N LYS A 113 -1.94 -16.50 -5.68
CA LYS A 113 -2.88 -17.04 -4.68
C LYS A 113 -4.33 -17.10 -5.15
N TYR A 114 -4.72 -16.23 -6.06
CA TYR A 114 -6.11 -16.06 -6.50
C TYR A 114 -6.26 -16.24 -8.01
N ALA A 115 -7.52 -16.29 -8.48
CA ALA A 115 -7.84 -16.40 -9.90
C ALA A 115 -7.19 -15.26 -10.71
N LYS A 116 -6.83 -15.55 -11.97
CA LYS A 116 -6.23 -14.54 -12.86
C LYS A 116 -7.31 -13.53 -13.29
N PRO A 117 -7.07 -12.22 -13.17
CA PRO A 117 -8.00 -11.21 -13.65
C PRO A 117 -8.00 -11.10 -15.17
N ASP A 118 -9.08 -10.58 -15.72
CA ASP A 118 -9.18 -10.25 -17.15
C ASP A 118 -8.48 -8.93 -17.48
N LEU A 119 -8.48 -8.00 -16.52
CA LEU A 119 -7.81 -6.71 -16.63
C LEU A 119 -7.09 -6.36 -15.31
N ILE A 120 -5.88 -5.83 -15.44
CA ILE A 120 -5.14 -5.23 -14.34
C ILE A 120 -4.98 -3.74 -14.61
N ILE A 121 -5.35 -2.92 -13.62
CA ILE A 121 -5.11 -1.48 -13.60
C ILE A 121 -4.09 -1.21 -12.49
N ILE A 122 -3.01 -0.50 -12.81
CA ILE A 122 -1.96 -0.17 -11.85
C ILE A 122 -1.83 1.35 -11.79
N ARG A 123 -1.92 1.89 -10.59
CA ARG A 123 -1.62 3.30 -10.30
C ARG A 123 -0.71 3.37 -9.07
N VAL A 124 0.57 3.61 -9.30
CA VAL A 124 1.60 3.76 -8.26
C VAL A 124 2.70 4.68 -8.77
N GLY A 125 3.49 5.25 -7.87
CA GLY A 125 4.64 6.08 -8.23
C GLY A 125 4.86 7.26 -7.29
N VAL A 126 3.79 7.75 -6.63
CA VAL A 126 3.87 8.94 -5.78
C VAL A 126 4.72 8.70 -4.52
N ASN A 127 4.75 7.46 -4.04
CA ASN A 127 5.49 7.11 -2.83
C ASN A 127 6.95 6.74 -3.11
N ASP A 128 7.33 6.55 -4.37
CA ASP A 128 8.68 6.16 -4.76
C ASP A 128 9.73 7.22 -4.39
N CYS A 129 9.32 8.49 -4.21
CA CYS A 129 10.22 9.58 -3.83
C CYS A 129 10.50 9.67 -2.32
N TRP A 130 9.75 8.96 -1.47
CA TRP A 130 9.90 9.06 -0.02
C TRP A 130 9.89 7.71 0.71
N ASN A 131 9.22 6.70 0.16
CA ASN A 131 9.25 5.34 0.67
C ASN A 131 10.26 4.50 -0.11
N PHE A 132 11.49 4.46 0.38
CA PHE A 132 12.58 3.67 -0.18
C PHE A 132 12.64 2.23 0.35
N ALA A 133 11.74 1.84 1.25
CA ALA A 133 11.71 0.48 1.77
C ALA A 133 11.44 -0.52 0.64
N ASP A 134 12.19 -1.62 0.63
CA ASP A 134 12.11 -2.68 -0.39
C ASP A 134 12.38 -2.21 -1.83
N THR A 135 12.85 -0.98 -2.03
CA THR A 135 13.18 -0.46 -3.36
C THR A 135 14.57 -0.89 -3.79
N ASN A 136 14.70 -1.20 -5.07
CA ASN A 136 15.99 -1.37 -5.74
C ASN A 136 16.61 -0.03 -6.15
N PHE A 137 16.23 1.09 -5.53
CA PHE A 137 16.66 2.43 -5.96
C PHE A 137 18.20 2.56 -5.96
N TYR A 138 18.89 1.86 -5.06
CA TYR A 138 20.36 1.78 -5.04
C TYR A 138 20.97 1.21 -6.32
N LEU A 139 20.26 0.33 -7.05
CA LEU A 139 20.72 -0.18 -8.35
C LEU A 139 20.76 0.89 -9.44
N HIS A 140 20.02 1.99 -9.25
CA HIS A 140 19.91 3.09 -10.21
C HIS A 140 20.73 4.33 -9.79
N LEU A 141 21.38 4.30 -8.62
CA LEU A 141 22.37 5.31 -8.27
C LEU A 141 23.59 5.18 -9.19
N PRO A 142 24.35 6.28 -9.42
CA PRO A 142 25.58 6.27 -10.20
C PRO A 142 26.68 5.32 -9.66
N LEU A 143 26.45 4.64 -8.54
CA LEU A 143 27.34 3.64 -7.91
C LEU A 143 26.73 2.23 -7.88
N GLY A 144 25.55 2.00 -8.48
CA GLY A 144 24.82 0.72 -8.43
C GLY A 144 25.58 -0.47 -9.02
N HIS A 145 26.56 -0.20 -9.89
CA HIS A 145 27.48 -1.20 -10.44
C HIS A 145 28.48 -1.76 -9.41
N LEU A 146 28.62 -1.16 -8.22
CA LEU A 146 29.46 -1.69 -7.14
C LEU A 146 28.77 -2.74 -6.27
N VAL A 147 27.44 -2.89 -6.38
CA VAL A 147 26.64 -3.80 -5.54
C VAL A 147 26.32 -5.12 -6.25
N GLN A 148 26.55 -5.22 -7.57
CA GLN A 148 26.30 -6.46 -8.33
C GLN A 148 27.41 -7.52 -8.25
N GLY A 149 28.34 -7.40 -7.30
CA GLY A 149 29.41 -8.38 -7.06
C GLY A 149 29.34 -8.98 -5.65
N GLY A 150 28.49 -9.99 -5.45
CA GLY A 150 28.36 -10.74 -4.21
C GLY A 150 27.52 -12.00 -4.40
#